data_AF-A0A1J1ITB7-F1
#
_entry.id   AF-A0A1J1ITB7-F1
#
_cell.length_a   1.000
_cell.length_b   1.000
_cell.length_c   1.000
_cell.angle_alpha   90.00
_cell.angle_beta   90.00
_cell.angle_gamma   90.00
#
_symmetry.space_group_name_H-M   'P 1'
#
loop_
_entity.id
_entity.type
_entity.pdbx_description
1 polymer ?
#
loop_
_entity_poly.entity_id
_entity_poly.type
_entity_poly.pdbx_seq_one_letter_code
_entity_poly.pdbx_strand_id
1 'polypeptide(L)'
;MRCFIFVILPFSLIFVSYSNALNVNCDFKSSSIEIYGPLKTPYQCAARDQQVQGFGSVDSVLGTHLAGKTNNDTRLINIKKIKCDRMPKNFNKYFPNLEGIFAFSTGMKTVKKEDLDVFPKLRYLDMSNNKIDTLASNLFEGNTELEWIDFADNYLRNIGINLLTPLTKLNYADFQSNRCVDKRARDKTTLYELQLELRKLQCALNDA
;
A
#
# COMPACT_ATOMS: atom_id res chain seq x y z
N MET A 1 6.59 -5.11 22.77
CA MET A 1 5.21 -5.03 23.31
C MET A 1 4.38 -6.13 22.67
N ARG A 2 4.05 -7.15 23.46
CA ARG A 2 3.38 -8.40 23.04
C ARG A 2 1.86 -8.20 23.11
N CYS A 3 1.11 -8.65 22.10
CA CYS A 3 -0.34 -8.85 22.19
C CYS A 3 -0.63 -9.86 23.30
N PHE A 4 -1.73 -9.64 24.03
CA PHE A 4 -2.06 -10.26 25.31
C PHE A 4 -2.19 -11.79 25.30
N ILE A 5 -1.88 -12.36 26.46
CA ILE A 5 -2.09 -13.76 26.87
C ILE A 5 -3.58 -13.96 27.19
N PHE A 6 -4.20 -15.01 26.66
CA PHE A 6 -5.55 -15.44 27.05
C PHE A 6 -5.50 -16.25 28.36
N VAL A 7 -6.35 -15.89 29.32
CA VAL A 7 -6.76 -16.77 30.41
C VAL A 7 -8.13 -17.33 30.01
N ILE A 8 -8.21 -18.65 29.77
CA ILE A 8 -9.46 -19.35 29.51
C ILE A 8 -10.10 -19.68 30.86
N LEU A 9 -11.27 -19.11 31.16
CA LEU A 9 -12.20 -19.64 32.16
C LEU A 9 -13.34 -20.37 31.43
N PRO A 10 -13.78 -21.55 31.89
CA PRO A 10 -14.79 -22.34 31.19
C PRO A 10 -16.20 -21.86 31.54
N PHE A 11 -17.15 -22.12 30.63
CA PHE A 11 -18.62 -21.97 30.72
C PHE A 11 -19.25 -20.64 30.28
N SER A 12 -19.44 -20.49 28.97
CA SER A 12 -20.76 -20.50 28.30
C SER A 12 -20.53 -20.29 26.79
N LEU A 13 -21.10 -21.16 25.95
CA LEU A 13 -21.00 -21.06 24.49
C LEU A 13 -21.88 -19.90 23.99
N ILE A 14 -21.44 -18.67 24.22
CA ILE A 14 -21.80 -17.55 23.36
C ILE A 14 -20.74 -17.56 22.26
N PHE A 15 -21.10 -18.03 21.07
CA PHE A 15 -20.30 -17.75 19.88
C PHE A 15 -20.40 -16.26 19.60
N VAL A 16 -19.59 -15.45 20.28
CA VAL A 16 -19.32 -14.09 19.80
C VAL A 16 -18.49 -14.29 18.55
N SER A 17 -19.13 -14.24 17.39
CA SER A 17 -18.42 -14.07 16.13
C SER A 17 -17.72 -12.72 16.21
N TYR A 18 -16.45 -12.70 16.61
CA TYR A 18 -15.64 -11.50 16.54
C TYR A 18 -15.46 -11.18 15.06
N SER A 19 -16.33 -10.32 14.53
CA SER A 19 -16.07 -9.61 13.30
C SER A 19 -14.81 -8.79 13.54
N ASN A 20 -13.72 -9.12 12.84
CA ASN A 20 -12.51 -8.30 12.80
C ASN A 20 -12.80 -7.04 11.96
N ALA A 21 -13.70 -6.20 12.44
CA ALA A 21 -14.08 -4.94 11.80
C ALA A 21 -12.96 -3.93 11.99
N LEU A 22 -12.46 -3.38 10.89
CA LEU A 22 -11.49 -2.29 10.93
C LEU A 22 -12.21 -0.94 10.81
N ASN A 23 -12.07 -0.10 11.83
CA ASN A 23 -12.56 1.28 11.81
C ASN A 23 -11.42 2.22 11.45
N VAL A 24 -11.57 2.94 10.33
CA VAL A 24 -10.54 3.83 9.82
C VAL A 24 -10.80 5.26 10.28
N ASN A 25 -10.02 5.75 11.25
CA ASN A 25 -10.12 7.13 11.70
C ASN A 25 -9.26 8.06 10.82
N CYS A 26 -9.90 9.03 10.19
CA CYS A 26 -9.33 9.92 9.18
C CYS A 26 -9.27 11.37 9.67
N ASP A 27 -8.10 11.98 9.51
CA ASP A 27 -7.96 13.42 9.40
C ASP A 27 -8.16 13.84 7.95
N PHE A 28 -9.35 14.34 7.62
CA PHE A 28 -9.66 14.77 6.26
C PHE A 28 -9.17 16.19 6.00
N LYS A 29 -8.32 16.34 4.98
CA LYS A 29 -7.75 17.64 4.61
C LYS A 29 -7.31 17.67 3.17
N SER A 30 -7.08 18.86 2.66
CA SER A 30 -6.27 19.05 1.45
C SER A 30 -4.87 19.46 1.89
N SER A 31 -3.88 18.63 1.62
CA SER A 31 -2.48 18.92 1.97
C SER A 31 -1.54 18.60 0.85
N SER A 32 -0.45 19.37 0.78
CA SER A 32 0.62 19.14 -0.19
C SER A 32 1.28 17.79 0.05
N ILE A 33 1.60 17.10 -1.04
CA ILE A 33 2.44 15.91 -1.03
C ILE A 33 3.71 16.16 -1.83
N GLU A 34 4.82 15.63 -1.35
CA GLU A 34 6.15 15.80 -1.94
C GLU A 34 6.48 14.58 -2.81
N ILE A 35 5.88 14.52 -4.01
CA ILE A 35 6.13 13.47 -4.99
C ILE A 35 6.48 14.03 -6.36
N TYR A 36 7.09 13.20 -7.20
CA TYR A 36 7.22 13.49 -8.63
C TYR A 36 5.88 13.26 -9.32
N GLY A 37 5.14 14.33 -9.66
CA GLY A 37 3.88 14.23 -10.42
C GLY A 37 2.93 15.43 -10.27
N PRO A 38 1.80 15.42 -11.01
CA PRO A 38 0.79 16.49 -10.97
C PRO A 38 -0.09 16.51 -9.71
N LEU A 39 -0.20 15.41 -8.96
CA LEU A 39 -1.02 15.35 -7.75
C LEU A 39 -0.33 16.11 -6.60
N LYS A 40 -0.48 17.44 -6.56
CA LYS A 40 0.23 18.26 -5.58
C LYS A 40 -0.50 18.39 -4.25
N THR A 41 -1.82 18.62 -4.27
CA THR A 41 -2.62 18.94 -3.06
C THR A 41 -3.94 18.16 -3.00
N PRO A 42 -3.90 16.82 -2.99
CA PRO A 42 -5.12 16.01 -2.98
C PRO A 42 -5.94 16.23 -1.71
N TYR A 43 -7.27 16.17 -1.86
CA TYR A 43 -8.14 15.92 -0.72
C TYR A 43 -7.91 14.49 -0.24
N GLN A 44 -7.50 14.34 1.01
CA GLN A 44 -6.94 13.09 1.52
C GLN A 44 -7.50 12.73 2.89
N CYS A 45 -7.51 11.42 3.17
CA CYS A 45 -7.58 10.90 4.53
C CYS A 45 -6.15 10.67 5.03
N ALA A 46 -5.73 11.40 6.05
CA ALA A 46 -4.56 11.02 6.83
C ALA A 46 -5.03 10.14 8.00
N ALA A 47 -4.83 8.84 7.88
CA ALA A 47 -5.26 7.87 8.87
C ALA A 47 -4.46 8.06 10.17
N ARG A 48 -5.16 8.18 11.31
CA ARG A 48 -4.57 8.35 12.65
C ARG A 48 -5.00 7.23 13.60
N ASP A 49 -4.20 7.04 14.64
CA ASP A 49 -4.57 6.35 15.89
C ASP A 49 -5.35 5.04 15.73
N GLN A 50 -4.89 4.17 14.84
CA GLN A 50 -5.44 2.83 14.79
C GLN A 50 -4.60 1.92 15.66
N GLN A 51 -5.07 1.71 16.89
CA GLN A 51 -4.94 0.39 17.47
C GLN A 51 -5.82 -0.52 16.62
N VAL A 52 -5.26 -1.02 15.51
CA VAL A 52 -5.91 -1.99 14.63
C VAL A 52 -6.11 -3.25 15.48
N GLN A 53 -7.26 -3.33 16.17
CA GLN A 53 -7.70 -4.53 16.87
C GLN A 53 -8.27 -5.50 15.84
N GLY A 54 -7.40 -6.01 14.97
CA GLY A 54 -7.75 -7.10 14.08
C GLY A 54 -7.44 -6.83 12.62
N PHE A 55 -7.04 -7.91 11.95
CA PHE A 55 -6.84 -7.96 10.52
C PHE A 55 -8.18 -8.27 9.86
N GLY A 56 -8.82 -7.30 9.20
CA GLY A 56 -10.09 -7.57 8.55
C GLY A 56 -10.58 -6.51 7.58
N SER A 57 -11.85 -6.64 7.21
CA SER A 57 -12.52 -5.74 6.28
C SER A 57 -12.76 -4.40 6.96
N VAL A 58 -12.56 -3.31 6.21
CA VAL A 58 -13.04 -2.00 6.66
C VAL A 58 -14.55 -2.07 6.84
N ASP A 59 -15.00 -1.68 8.02
CA ASP A 59 -16.40 -1.67 8.42
C ASP A 59 -16.95 -0.25 8.53
N SER A 60 -16.11 0.69 8.98
CA SER A 60 -16.47 2.11 8.98
C SER A 60 -15.27 3.01 8.77
N VAL A 61 -15.56 4.22 8.27
CA VAL A 61 -14.62 5.33 8.18
C VAL A 61 -15.16 6.46 9.06
N LEU A 62 -14.34 6.91 9.99
CA LEU A 62 -14.67 7.95 10.97
C LEU A 62 -13.82 9.19 10.68
N GLY A 63 -14.39 10.36 10.96
CA GLY A 63 -13.70 11.64 10.77
C GLY A 63 -14.65 12.71 10.23
N THR A 64 -14.27 13.98 10.42
CA THR A 64 -15.06 15.12 9.94
C THR A 64 -14.51 15.58 8.60
N HIS A 65 -15.39 15.67 7.59
CA HIS A 65 -15.03 16.18 6.28
C HIS A 65 -15.01 17.72 6.23
N LEU A 66 -14.33 18.27 5.21
CA LEU A 66 -14.49 19.67 4.85
C LEU A 66 -15.90 19.91 4.30
N ALA A 67 -16.39 21.14 4.39
CA ALA A 67 -17.73 21.48 3.91
C ALA A 67 -17.94 21.05 2.45
N GLY A 68 -19.02 20.29 2.20
CA GLY A 68 -19.37 19.76 0.88
C GLY A 68 -18.49 18.62 0.38
N LYS A 69 -17.59 18.07 1.20
CA LYS A 69 -16.75 16.92 0.86
C LYS A 69 -17.23 15.64 1.51
N THR A 70 -16.92 14.52 0.86
CA THR A 70 -17.27 13.16 1.28
C THR A 70 -16.08 12.22 1.04
N ASN A 71 -16.20 10.95 1.43
CA ASN A 71 -15.20 9.94 1.09
C ASN A 71 -15.03 9.76 -0.45
N ASN A 72 -16.08 10.03 -1.24
CA ASN A 72 -16.00 9.95 -2.70
C ASN A 72 -15.10 11.03 -3.31
N ASP A 73 -14.87 12.13 -2.58
CA ASP A 73 -13.95 13.21 -2.98
C ASP A 73 -12.50 12.90 -2.61
N THR A 74 -12.26 11.92 -1.72
CA THR A 74 -10.91 11.54 -1.33
C THR A 74 -10.16 10.97 -2.52
N ARG A 75 -8.95 11.50 -2.76
CA ARG A 75 -8.04 11.08 -3.83
C ARG A 75 -6.79 10.39 -3.32
N LEU A 76 -6.44 10.63 -2.06
CA LEU A 76 -5.29 10.01 -1.46
C LEU A 76 -5.61 9.50 -0.07
N ILE A 77 -5.06 8.35 0.26
CA ILE A 77 -4.96 7.93 1.66
C ILE A 77 -3.50 7.87 2.08
N ASN A 78 -3.23 8.41 3.27
CA ASN A 78 -1.95 8.36 3.93
C ASN A 78 -2.09 7.54 5.22
N ILE A 79 -1.46 6.37 5.25
CA ILE A 79 -1.40 5.44 6.38
C ILE A 79 0.06 5.44 6.84
N LYS A 80 0.35 6.14 7.94
CA LYS A 80 1.71 6.26 8.46
C LYS A 80 1.79 5.72 9.87
N LYS A 81 2.84 4.95 10.17
CA LYS A 81 3.17 4.46 11.53
C LYS A 81 2.05 3.61 12.18
N ILE A 82 1.13 3.08 11.38
CA ILE A 82 0.11 2.14 11.83
C ILE A 82 0.57 0.74 11.43
N LYS A 83 0.58 -0.20 12.37
CA LYS A 83 1.04 -1.55 12.08
C LYS A 83 -0.01 -2.33 11.28
N CYS A 84 0.25 -2.54 10.00
CA CYS A 84 -0.54 -3.35 9.08
C CYS A 84 0.40 -4.37 8.42
N ASP A 85 0.15 -5.67 8.57
CA ASP A 85 0.97 -6.69 7.88
C ASP A 85 0.52 -6.93 6.43
N ARG A 86 -0.70 -6.51 6.08
CA ARG A 86 -1.34 -6.60 4.77
C ARG A 86 -2.32 -5.45 4.55
N MET A 87 -2.77 -5.25 3.31
CA MET A 87 -3.80 -4.29 2.96
C MET A 87 -5.18 -4.71 3.53
N PRO A 88 -6.00 -3.78 4.07
CA PRO A 88 -7.34 -4.10 4.53
C PRO A 88 -8.31 -4.38 3.37
N LYS A 89 -9.25 -5.30 3.57
CA LYS A 89 -10.29 -5.61 2.58
C LYS A 89 -11.40 -4.56 2.55
N ASN A 90 -12.13 -4.46 1.43
CA ASN A 90 -13.28 -3.56 1.22
C ASN A 90 -12.98 -2.06 1.33
N PHE A 91 -11.71 -1.68 1.34
CA PHE A 91 -11.28 -0.29 1.47
C PHE A 91 -11.83 0.60 0.33
N ASN A 92 -11.91 0.02 -0.87
CA ASN A 92 -12.47 0.64 -2.07
C ASN A 92 -13.97 1.00 -1.96
N LYS A 93 -14.74 0.35 -1.08
CA LYS A 93 -16.16 0.69 -0.87
C LYS A 93 -16.33 2.08 -0.25
N TYR A 94 -15.37 2.50 0.56
CA TYR A 94 -15.40 3.81 1.21
C TYR A 94 -14.68 4.86 0.38
N PHE A 95 -13.57 4.51 -0.27
CA PHE A 95 -12.79 5.43 -1.09
C PHE A 95 -12.70 4.97 -2.55
N PRO A 96 -13.79 5.08 -3.33
CA PRO A 96 -13.87 4.51 -4.68
C PRO A 96 -13.04 5.26 -5.74
N ASN A 97 -12.52 6.44 -5.42
CA ASN A 97 -11.84 7.33 -6.36
C ASN A 97 -10.38 7.62 -5.97
N LEU A 98 -9.74 6.70 -5.23
CA LEU A 98 -8.33 6.88 -4.88
C LEU A 98 -7.44 6.90 -6.13
N GLU A 99 -6.59 7.91 -6.19
CA GLU A 99 -5.47 8.06 -7.11
C GLU A 99 -4.13 7.79 -6.40
N GLY A 100 -4.08 7.89 -5.07
CA GLY A 100 -2.87 7.69 -4.28
C GLY A 100 -3.10 6.83 -3.03
N ILE A 101 -2.21 5.88 -2.80
CA ILE A 101 -2.14 5.11 -1.55
C ILE A 101 -0.71 5.20 -1.02
N PHE A 102 -0.55 5.87 0.12
CA PHE A 102 0.73 5.93 0.84
C PHE A 102 0.62 5.13 2.12
N ALA A 103 1.39 4.04 2.21
CA ALA A 103 1.40 3.11 3.33
C ALA A 103 2.83 2.91 3.90
N PHE A 104 3.60 3.99 3.96
CA PHE A 104 4.99 4.00 4.44
C PHE A 104 5.11 3.69 5.94
N SER A 105 6.10 2.87 6.31
CA SER A 105 6.37 2.52 7.72
C SER A 105 5.19 1.89 8.44
N THR A 106 4.46 1.00 7.76
CA THR A 106 3.32 0.28 8.33
C THR A 106 3.65 -1.16 8.71
N GLY A 107 4.81 -1.66 8.29
CA GLY A 107 5.23 -3.04 8.59
C GLY A 107 4.54 -4.08 7.70
N MET A 108 4.01 -3.66 6.55
CA MET A 108 3.40 -4.54 5.56
C MET A 108 4.41 -5.57 5.10
N LYS A 109 4.00 -6.84 5.09
CA LYS A 109 4.83 -7.96 4.66
C LYS A 109 4.51 -8.42 3.25
N THR A 110 3.25 -8.22 2.83
CA THR A 110 2.78 -8.70 1.53
C THR A 110 1.85 -7.68 0.90
N VAL A 111 1.94 -7.57 -0.42
CA VAL A 111 0.95 -6.90 -1.27
C VAL A 111 0.68 -7.82 -2.46
N LYS A 112 -0.59 -8.04 -2.77
CA LYS A 112 -1.03 -8.91 -3.87
C LYS A 112 -1.80 -8.13 -4.91
N LYS A 113 -1.92 -8.71 -6.11
CA LYS A 113 -2.70 -8.15 -7.22
C LYS A 113 -4.13 -7.80 -6.76
N GLU A 114 -4.79 -8.72 -6.06
CA GLU A 114 -6.17 -8.50 -5.57
C GLU A 114 -6.29 -7.32 -4.59
N ASP A 115 -5.22 -6.96 -3.89
CA ASP A 115 -5.20 -5.81 -2.97
C ASP A 115 -5.19 -4.47 -3.72
N LEU A 116 -4.67 -4.44 -4.96
CA LEU A 116 -4.52 -3.23 -5.78
C LEU A 116 -5.54 -3.13 -6.91
N ASP A 117 -6.02 -4.25 -7.45
CA ASP A 117 -6.99 -4.31 -8.56
C ASP A 117 -8.30 -3.56 -8.25
N VAL A 118 -8.66 -3.47 -6.97
CA VAL A 118 -9.86 -2.75 -6.52
C VAL A 118 -9.73 -1.22 -6.64
N PHE A 119 -8.55 -0.72 -7.01
CA PHE A 119 -8.24 0.71 -7.22
C PHE A 119 -7.77 0.97 -8.66
N PRO A 120 -8.67 0.90 -9.67
CA PRO A 120 -8.29 1.03 -11.07
C PRO A 120 -7.79 2.43 -11.46
N LYS A 121 -8.02 3.44 -10.61
CA LYS A 121 -7.59 4.84 -10.82
C LYS A 121 -6.25 5.16 -10.15
N LEU A 122 -5.57 4.18 -9.58
CA LEU A 122 -4.35 4.38 -8.82
C LEU A 122 -3.22 4.87 -9.73
N ARG A 123 -2.61 5.99 -9.35
CA ARG A 123 -1.52 6.69 -10.05
C ARG A 123 -0.25 6.77 -9.20
N TYR A 124 -0.40 6.80 -7.87
CA TYR A 124 0.70 6.94 -6.92
C TYR A 124 0.62 5.85 -5.85
N LEU A 125 1.70 5.08 -5.70
CA LEU A 125 1.78 4.02 -4.71
C LEU A 125 3.09 4.13 -3.92
N ASP A 126 2.98 4.44 -2.64
CA ASP A 126 4.13 4.43 -1.71
C ASP A 126 3.96 3.25 -0.74
N MET A 127 4.85 2.28 -0.89
CA MET A 127 4.98 1.08 -0.06
C MET A 127 6.37 1.01 0.59
N SER A 128 7.10 2.13 0.64
CA SER A 128 8.48 2.17 1.14
C SER A 128 8.57 2.00 2.67
N ASN A 129 9.76 1.64 3.15
CA ASN A 129 10.06 1.34 4.56
C ASN A 129 9.06 0.36 5.20
N ASN A 130 8.77 -0.73 4.49
CA ASN A 130 7.92 -1.80 4.97
C ASN A 130 8.75 -3.09 5.15
N LYS A 131 8.07 -4.24 5.13
CA LYS A 131 8.68 -5.56 5.31
C LYS A 131 8.41 -6.49 4.13
N ILE A 132 8.18 -5.93 2.96
CA ILE A 132 7.81 -6.69 1.76
C ILE A 132 9.04 -7.42 1.26
N ASP A 133 8.92 -8.72 0.99
CA ASP A 133 10.02 -9.57 0.54
C ASP A 133 9.90 -10.02 -0.92
N THR A 134 8.70 -9.98 -1.49
CA THR A 134 8.38 -10.51 -2.80
C THR A 134 7.36 -9.63 -3.52
N LEU A 135 7.62 -9.32 -4.79
CA LEU A 135 6.63 -8.74 -5.70
C LEU A 135 6.35 -9.74 -6.83
N ALA A 136 5.11 -10.21 -6.94
CA ALA A 136 4.71 -11.11 -8.01
C ALA A 136 4.65 -10.39 -9.36
N SER A 137 4.94 -11.08 -10.47
CA SER A 137 4.97 -10.48 -11.82
C SER A 137 3.63 -9.86 -12.24
N ASN A 138 2.52 -10.38 -11.73
CA ASN A 138 1.17 -9.93 -12.04
C ASN A 138 0.64 -8.82 -11.11
N LEU A 139 1.44 -8.33 -10.15
CA LEU A 139 1.00 -7.41 -9.10
C LEU A 139 0.28 -6.16 -9.65
N PHE A 140 0.72 -5.63 -10.78
CA PHE A 140 0.24 -4.36 -11.34
C PHE A 140 -0.63 -4.49 -12.60
N GLU A 141 -1.06 -5.70 -12.98
CA GLU A 141 -1.83 -5.89 -14.22
C GLU A 141 -3.14 -5.08 -14.26
N GLY A 142 -3.76 -4.81 -13.10
CA GLY A 142 -4.98 -4.00 -13.00
C GLY A 142 -4.75 -2.50 -12.80
N ASN A 143 -3.51 -2.04 -12.66
CA ASN A 143 -3.17 -0.65 -12.28
C ASN A 143 -2.28 0.03 -13.34
N THR A 144 -2.68 -0.04 -14.61
CA THR A 144 -1.92 0.51 -15.75
C THR A 144 -1.78 2.04 -15.73
N GLU A 145 -2.54 2.71 -14.86
CA GLU A 145 -2.52 4.15 -14.64
C GLU A 145 -1.41 4.61 -13.68
N LEU A 146 -0.66 3.68 -13.06
CA LEU A 146 0.44 4.03 -12.16
C LEU A 146 1.52 4.86 -12.88
N GLU A 147 1.82 6.01 -12.30
CA GLU A 147 2.83 6.99 -12.74
C GLU A 147 4.06 7.00 -11.83
N TRP A 148 3.86 6.64 -10.56
CA TRP A 148 4.88 6.70 -9.51
C TRP A 148 4.70 5.53 -8.56
N ILE A 149 5.77 4.76 -8.37
CA ILE A 149 5.82 3.69 -7.37
C ILE A 149 7.07 3.82 -6.52
N ASP A 150 6.94 3.51 -5.24
CA ASP A 150 8.06 3.46 -4.32
C ASP A 150 7.96 2.23 -3.42
N PHE A 151 8.97 1.38 -3.54
CA PHE A 151 9.18 0.17 -2.77
C PHE A 151 10.54 0.21 -2.07
N ALA A 152 11.17 1.38 -1.95
CA ALA A 152 12.46 1.52 -1.29
C ALA A 152 12.40 1.06 0.17
N ASP A 153 13.56 0.69 0.72
CA ASP A 153 13.70 0.28 2.12
C ASP A 153 12.76 -0.87 2.51
N ASN A 154 12.66 -1.88 1.66
CA ASN A 154 11.97 -3.13 1.94
C ASN A 154 12.99 -4.28 2.06
N TYR A 155 12.53 -5.53 1.99
CA TYR A 155 13.38 -6.71 2.01
C TYR A 155 13.25 -7.51 0.72
N LEU A 156 13.00 -6.85 -0.42
CA LEU A 156 12.71 -7.52 -1.68
C LEU A 156 13.86 -8.45 -2.05
N ARG A 157 13.62 -9.75 -1.91
CA ARG A 157 14.51 -10.85 -2.30
C ARG A 157 14.08 -11.47 -3.62
N ASN A 158 12.82 -11.28 -4.01
CA ASN A 158 12.27 -11.76 -5.27
C ASN A 158 11.39 -10.70 -5.94
N ILE A 159 11.62 -10.48 -7.24
CA ILE A 159 10.81 -9.60 -8.08
C ILE A 159 10.43 -10.37 -9.33
N GLY A 160 9.13 -10.45 -9.60
CA GLY A 160 8.61 -11.13 -10.76
C GLY A 160 9.12 -10.49 -12.05
N ILE A 161 9.52 -11.36 -12.99
CA ILE A 161 9.89 -10.95 -14.34
C ILE A 161 8.71 -10.18 -14.95
N ASN A 162 9.00 -9.07 -15.63
CA ASN A 162 8.01 -8.21 -16.26
C ASN A 162 7.03 -7.50 -15.30
N LEU A 163 7.35 -7.41 -13.99
CA LEU A 163 6.55 -6.67 -13.00
C LEU A 163 6.10 -5.28 -13.51
N LEU A 164 7.01 -4.54 -14.14
CA LEU A 164 6.76 -3.16 -14.61
C LEU A 164 6.19 -3.08 -16.03
N THR A 165 6.07 -4.19 -16.76
CA THR A 165 5.59 -4.20 -18.16
C THR A 165 4.19 -3.57 -18.31
N PRO A 166 3.21 -3.81 -17.42
CA PRO A 166 1.89 -3.18 -17.52
C PRO A 166 1.90 -1.65 -17.33
N LEU A 167 2.94 -1.10 -16.71
CA LEU A 167 2.99 0.29 -16.23
C LEU A 167 3.48 1.26 -17.29
N THR A 168 2.71 1.40 -18.38
CA THR A 168 3.09 2.25 -19.53
C THR A 168 3.19 3.74 -19.20
N LYS A 169 2.47 4.21 -18.17
CA LYS A 169 2.48 5.60 -17.69
C LYS A 169 3.54 5.89 -16.62
N LEU A 170 4.29 4.88 -16.17
CA LEU A 170 5.29 5.02 -15.11
C LEU A 170 6.36 6.05 -15.52
N ASN A 171 6.66 6.98 -14.61
CA ASN A 171 7.69 8.01 -14.78
C ASN A 171 8.71 7.99 -13.63
N TYR A 172 8.35 7.37 -12.50
CA TYR A 172 9.22 7.20 -11.36
C TYR A 172 9.03 5.81 -10.77
N ALA A 173 10.14 5.15 -10.45
CA ALA A 173 10.14 3.91 -9.71
C ALA A 173 11.33 3.90 -8.77
N ASP A 174 11.10 3.61 -7.49
CA ASP A 174 12.17 3.47 -6.51
C ASP A 174 12.14 2.08 -5.88
N PHE A 175 13.26 1.38 -5.97
CA PHE A 175 13.51 0.09 -5.36
C PHE A 175 14.80 0.10 -4.53
N GLN A 176 15.34 1.28 -4.21
CA GLN A 176 16.58 1.37 -3.45
C GLN A 176 16.50 0.69 -2.08
N SER A 177 17.65 0.33 -1.53
CA SER A 177 17.75 -0.33 -0.22
C SER A 177 16.97 -1.65 -0.14
N ASN A 178 16.93 -2.42 -1.22
CA ASN A 178 16.39 -3.78 -1.24
C ASN A 178 17.51 -4.81 -1.51
N ARG A 179 17.22 -6.10 -1.31
CA ARG A 179 18.23 -7.15 -1.44
C ARG A 179 18.49 -7.57 -2.89
N CYS A 180 17.45 -7.68 -3.71
CA CYS A 180 17.61 -8.10 -5.10
C CYS A 180 17.95 -6.93 -6.04
N VAL A 181 17.48 -5.73 -5.72
CA VAL A 181 17.64 -4.54 -6.57
C VAL A 181 17.91 -3.34 -5.66
N ASP A 182 18.79 -2.45 -6.08
CA ASP A 182 19.07 -1.21 -5.35
C ASP A 182 19.16 -0.04 -6.34
N LYS A 183 18.02 0.32 -6.93
CA LYS A 183 17.93 1.30 -8.01
C LYS A 183 16.70 2.17 -7.94
N ARG A 184 16.88 3.39 -8.43
CA ARG A 184 15.82 4.37 -8.65
C ARG A 184 15.85 4.85 -10.09
N ALA A 185 14.68 4.94 -10.69
CA ALA A 185 14.44 5.52 -11.99
C ALA A 185 13.59 6.79 -11.84
N ARG A 186 14.01 7.88 -12.49
CA ARG A 186 13.35 9.20 -12.40
C ARG A 186 12.88 9.75 -13.75
N ASP A 187 13.15 9.01 -14.83
CA ASP A 187 12.79 9.35 -16.19
C ASP A 187 12.63 8.08 -17.05
N LYS A 188 12.22 8.24 -18.31
CA LYS A 188 11.98 7.12 -19.22
C LYS A 188 13.25 6.31 -19.54
N THR A 189 14.42 6.95 -19.57
CA THR A 189 15.69 6.27 -19.86
C THR A 189 16.06 5.34 -18.71
N THR A 190 16.09 5.88 -17.50
CA THR A 190 16.39 5.12 -16.28
C THR A 190 15.33 4.05 -15.98
N LEU A 191 14.07 4.27 -16.38
CA LEU A 191 13.02 3.25 -16.29
C LEU A 191 13.27 2.07 -17.24
N TYR A 192 13.69 2.34 -18.47
CA TYR A 192 14.05 1.29 -19.42
C TYR A 192 15.23 0.46 -18.91
N GLU A 193 16.26 1.11 -18.36
CA GLU A 193 17.40 0.44 -17.73
C GLU A 193 16.96 -0.44 -16.55
N LEU A 194 16.12 0.09 -15.66
CA LEU A 194 15.55 -0.66 -14.54
C LEU A 194 14.76 -1.88 -15.04
N GLN A 195 13.92 -1.73 -16.06
CA GLN A 195 13.16 -2.86 -16.63
C GLN A 195 14.08 -3.96 -17.18
N LEU A 196 15.16 -3.58 -17.87
CA LEU A 196 16.14 -4.55 -18.37
C LEU A 196 16.86 -5.28 -17.22
N GLU A 197 17.15 -4.57 -16.14
CA GLU A 197 17.77 -5.15 -14.95
C GLU A 197 16.84 -6.15 -14.26
N LEU A 198 15.59 -5.75 -13.98
CA LEU A 198 14.59 -6.63 -13.36
C LEU A 198 14.33 -7.92 -14.17
N ARG A 199 14.53 -7.90 -15.50
CA ARG A 199 14.43 -9.11 -16.34
C ARG A 199 15.64 -10.04 -16.23
N LYS A 200 16.81 -9.48 -15.95
CA LYS A 200 18.08 -10.23 -15.82
C LYS A 200 18.31 -10.73 -14.40
N LEU A 201 17.76 -10.03 -13.41
CA LEU A 201 17.89 -10.39 -12.02
C LEU A 201 17.23 -11.76 -11.78
N GLN A 202 18.08 -12.77 -11.60
CA GLN A 202 17.70 -14.02 -10.97
C GLN A 202 17.64 -13.78 -9.47
N CYS A 203 16.56 -13.16 -9.02
CA CYS A 203 16.29 -12.89 -7.61
C CYS A 203 15.99 -14.21 -6.85
N ALA A 204 16.99 -15.07 -6.67
CA ALA A 204 17.15 -16.07 -5.60
C ALA A 204 18.26 -17.07 -5.98
N LEU A 205 19.42 -16.95 -5.33
CA LEU A 205 20.27 -18.03 -4.80
C LEU A 205 21.32 -17.29 -3.96
N ASN A 206 21.09 -17.12 -2.65
CA ASN A 206 22.08 -16.86 -1.59
C ASN A 206 21.32 -16.32 -0.38
N ASP A 207 20.73 -17.23 0.40
CA ASP A 207 20.44 -17.09 1.83
C ASP A 207 19.86 -18.45 2.27
N ALA A 208 20.76 -19.45 2.33
CA ALA A 208 20.59 -20.64 3.15
C ALA A 208 21.06 -20.33 4.58
#